data_AF-A0A6J1R1T9-F1
#
_entry.id   AF-A0A6J1R1T9-F1
#
_cell.length_a   1.000
_cell.length_b   1.000
_cell.length_c   1.000
_cell.angle_alpha   90.00
_cell.angle_beta   90.00
_cell.angle_gamma   90.00
#
_symmetry.space_group_name_H-M   'P 1'
#
loop_
_entity.id
_entity.type
_entity.pdbx_description
1 polymer ?
#
loop_
_entity_poly.entity_id
_entity_poly.type
_entity_poly.pdbx_seq_one_letter_code
_entity_poly.pdbx_strand_id
1 'polypeptide(L)'
;MILPPFEFLVNCGKITYSLSNIYLKRYKYISCFDITITAIALGNAQNLNAIPSEKDFKIYMIETNHGDPHPDTGIPPSFATIKSEMILGKNRQFFIEMGRPTKVHFSLSRLNQLYNIRNKVLSCFIDDDVQVPTEKNETTDMDSQNIAVPTKSRKFSVPDLHLNTRQVVLSLKTDTGAEIITSLASLNGNLSTLLRLDRIYSNLSIDSFIVSAILNGNIKVLLNPWCCNFVCGFLYVTFAHSDQNGS
;
A
#
# COMPACT_ATOMS: atom_id res chain seq x y z
N MET A 1 -17.84 -15.57 -19.55
CA MET A 1 -17.23 -14.96 -18.37
C MET A 1 -17.83 -13.56 -18.19
N ILE A 2 -18.79 -13.41 -17.29
CA ILE A 2 -19.40 -12.12 -16.96
C ILE A 2 -18.52 -11.53 -15.86
N LEU A 3 -17.77 -10.46 -16.16
CA LEU A 3 -17.06 -9.70 -15.13
C LEU A 3 -18.12 -9.20 -14.11
N PRO A 4 -17.90 -9.36 -12.80
CA PRO A 4 -18.85 -8.88 -11.81
C PRO A 4 -19.05 -7.36 -11.96
N PRO A 5 -20.26 -6.84 -11.70
CA PRO A 5 -20.56 -5.42 -11.82
C PRO A 5 -19.61 -4.60 -10.95
N PHE A 6 -19.11 -3.48 -11.48
CA PHE A 6 -18.15 -2.60 -10.82
C PHE A 6 -18.64 -2.17 -9.43
N GLU A 7 -18.00 -2.64 -8.36
CA GLU A 7 -18.46 -2.36 -6.98
C GLU A 7 -17.84 -1.09 -6.38
N PHE A 8 -16.79 -0.56 -7.02
CA PHE A 8 -16.15 0.69 -6.67
C PHE A 8 -15.94 1.59 -7.89
N LEU A 9 -16.00 2.90 -7.65
CA LEU A 9 -15.56 3.95 -8.54
C LEU A 9 -14.32 4.60 -7.92
N VAL A 10 -13.23 4.61 -8.69
CA VAL A 10 -11.99 5.32 -8.33
C VAL A 10 -11.91 6.55 -9.22
N ASN A 11 -12.20 7.72 -8.64
CA ASN A 11 -11.95 8.99 -9.30
C ASN A 11 -10.54 9.44 -8.94
N CYS A 12 -9.67 9.52 -9.93
CA CYS A 12 -8.33 10.04 -9.77
C CYS A 12 -8.20 11.34 -10.55
N GLY A 13 -7.57 12.35 -9.93
CA GLY A 13 -7.20 13.58 -10.61
C GLY A 13 -6.13 13.34 -11.68
N LYS A 14 -5.42 14.39 -12.08
CA LYS A 14 -4.33 14.27 -13.04
C LYS A 14 -3.26 13.27 -12.55
N ILE A 15 -3.06 12.19 -13.31
CA ILE A 15 -1.93 11.28 -13.13
C ILE A 15 -0.82 11.69 -14.09
N THR A 16 0.38 11.89 -13.56
CA THR A 16 1.58 12.19 -14.34
C THR A 16 2.58 11.07 -14.16
N TYR A 17 3.07 10.52 -15.27
CA TYR A 17 4.12 9.52 -15.30
C TYR A 17 5.30 10.04 -16.11
N SER A 18 6.51 9.90 -15.59
CA SER A 18 7.73 10.23 -16.33
C SER A 18 8.84 9.21 -16.10
N LEU A 19 9.56 8.94 -17.17
CA LEU A 19 10.76 8.12 -17.20
C LEU A 19 11.88 8.97 -17.77
N SER A 20 13.02 8.97 -17.10
CA SER A 20 14.25 9.53 -17.69
C SER A 20 15.43 8.63 -17.39
N ASN A 21 16.33 8.56 -18.38
CA ASN A 21 17.56 7.80 -18.29
C ASN A 21 18.69 8.70 -18.79
N ILE A 22 19.55 9.12 -17.87
CA ILE A 22 20.62 10.07 -18.16
C ILE A 22 21.92 9.44 -17.65
N TYR A 23 22.79 9.04 -18.57
CA TYR A 23 24.07 8.36 -18.31
C TYR A 23 23.93 7.18 -17.34
N LEU A 24 24.30 7.39 -16.07
CA LEU A 24 24.35 6.40 -14.99
C LEU A 24 23.15 6.48 -14.03
N LYS A 25 22.14 7.31 -14.35
CA LYS A 25 20.97 7.54 -13.51
C LYS A 25 19.69 7.17 -14.26
N ARG A 26 18.90 6.29 -13.65
CA ARG A 26 17.52 5.99 -14.08
C ARG A 26 16.55 6.57 -13.08
N TYR A 27 15.58 7.30 -13.58
CA TYR A 27 14.57 8.00 -12.81
C TYR A 27 13.18 7.57 -13.29
N LYS A 28 12.34 7.17 -12.35
CA LYS A 28 10.92 6.94 -12.59
C LYS A 28 10.13 7.80 -11.62
N TYR A 29 9.09 8.46 -12.11
CA TYR A 29 8.24 9.30 -11.31
C TYR A 29 6.79 9.10 -11.68
N ILE A 30 5.97 8.93 -10.66
CA ILE A 30 4.53 8.80 -10.75
C ILE A 30 3.94 9.79 -9.78
N SER A 31 3.00 10.60 -10.22
CA SER A 31 2.23 11.49 -9.36
C SER A 31 0.75 11.32 -9.64
N CYS A 32 -0.05 11.30 -8.58
CA CYS A 32 -1.49 11.34 -8.61
C CYS A 32 -1.93 12.58 -7.82
N PHE A 33 -2.68 13.47 -8.46
CA PHE A 33 -3.05 14.75 -7.86
C PHE A 33 -4.14 14.64 -6.79
N ASP A 34 -5.14 13.80 -7.01
CA ASP A 34 -6.29 13.60 -6.12
C ASP A 34 -6.79 12.15 -6.27
N ILE A 35 -7.33 11.57 -5.20
CA ILE A 35 -8.04 10.30 -5.26
C ILE A 35 -9.29 10.34 -4.40
N THR A 36 -10.38 9.83 -4.97
CA THR A 36 -11.62 9.54 -4.26
C THR A 36 -12.07 8.13 -4.63
N ILE A 37 -12.30 7.30 -3.63
CA ILE A 37 -12.79 5.93 -3.80
C ILE A 37 -14.18 5.85 -3.17
N THR A 38 -15.15 5.51 -4.01
CA THR A 38 -16.56 5.39 -3.63
C THR A 38 -17.10 4.01 -3.97
N ALA A 39 -18.04 3.52 -3.18
CA ALA A 39 -18.66 2.20 -3.32
C ALA A 39 -20.15 2.31 -3.61
N ILE A 40 -20.69 1.26 -4.25
CA ILE A 40 -22.14 1.08 -4.40
C ILE A 40 -22.76 0.77 -3.05
N ALA A 41 -23.93 1.34 -2.77
CA ALA A 41 -24.69 1.02 -1.56
C ALA A 41 -25.16 -0.45 -1.57
N LEU A 42 -24.94 -1.18 -0.47
CA LEU A 42 -25.21 -2.63 -0.37
C LEU A 42 -26.65 -3.03 -0.73
N GLY A 43 -27.63 -2.12 -0.58
CA GLY A 43 -29.02 -2.32 -0.98
C GLY A 43 -29.36 -2.03 -2.45
N ASN A 44 -28.48 -1.35 -3.19
CA ASN A 44 -28.69 -0.99 -4.60
C ASN A 44 -27.99 -1.95 -5.56
N ALA A 45 -26.99 -2.70 -5.08
CA ALA A 45 -26.21 -3.63 -5.90
C ALA A 45 -27.06 -4.77 -6.51
N GLN A 46 -28.17 -5.15 -5.87
CA GLN A 46 -29.03 -6.25 -6.31
C GLN A 46 -30.00 -5.87 -7.45
N ASN A 47 -30.13 -4.58 -7.78
CA ASN A 47 -31.10 -4.08 -8.76
C ASN A 47 -30.46 -3.42 -10.00
N LEU A 48 -29.14 -3.53 -10.16
CA LEU A 48 -28.43 -2.95 -11.31
C LEU A 48 -28.52 -3.88 -12.53
N ASN A 49 -29.67 -3.86 -13.21
CA ASN A 49 -29.83 -4.42 -14.55
C ASN A 49 -29.18 -3.56 -15.65
N ALA A 50 -28.53 -2.45 -15.27
CA ALA A 50 -27.90 -1.48 -16.15
C ALA A 50 -26.48 -1.13 -15.68
N ILE A 51 -25.67 -0.59 -16.58
CA ILE A 51 -24.30 -0.12 -16.29
C ILE A 51 -24.37 0.97 -15.20
N PRO A 52 -23.64 0.83 -14.07
CA PRO A 52 -23.64 1.82 -13.01
C PRO A 52 -23.14 3.18 -13.49
N SER A 53 -23.80 4.24 -13.04
CA SER A 53 -23.41 5.64 -13.24
C SER A 53 -22.73 6.19 -11.98
N GLU A 54 -22.06 7.34 -12.08
CA GLU A 54 -21.42 8.02 -10.93
C GLU A 54 -22.38 8.23 -9.75
N LYS A 55 -23.67 8.42 -10.03
CA LYS A 55 -24.72 8.63 -9.01
C LYS A 55 -24.99 7.41 -8.15
N ASP A 56 -24.57 6.23 -8.59
CA ASP A 56 -24.77 4.97 -7.87
C ASP A 56 -23.71 4.74 -6.78
N PHE A 57 -22.60 5.48 -6.84
CA PHE A 57 -21.47 5.37 -5.91
C PHE A 57 -21.52 6.46 -4.83
N LYS A 58 -22.43 6.29 -3.86
CA LYS A 58 -22.67 7.30 -2.81
C LYS A 58 -21.85 7.10 -1.52
N ILE A 59 -21.20 5.95 -1.37
CA ILE A 59 -20.48 5.62 -0.13
C ILE A 59 -19.00 5.93 -0.31
N TYR A 60 -18.53 7.02 0.28
CA TYR A 60 -17.10 7.32 0.35
C TYR A 60 -16.38 6.28 1.22
N MET A 61 -15.26 5.78 0.69
CA MET A 61 -14.29 4.93 1.38
C MET A 61 -13.01 5.70 1.66
N ILE A 62 -12.48 6.37 0.64
CA ILE A 62 -11.26 7.18 0.72
C ILE A 62 -11.54 8.50 0.01
N GLU A 63 -11.15 9.61 0.62
CA GLU A 63 -11.20 10.93 0.02
C GLU A 63 -9.94 11.72 0.37
N THR A 64 -9.52 12.61 -0.53
CA THR A 64 -8.43 13.55 -0.26
C THR A 64 -8.92 14.97 -0.28
N ASN A 65 -8.35 15.80 0.60
CA ASN A 65 -8.60 17.24 0.63
C ASN A 65 -7.47 17.99 -0.08
N HIS A 66 -7.70 19.26 -0.42
CA HIS A 66 -6.80 20.01 -1.31
C HIS A 66 -5.39 20.25 -0.77
N GLY A 67 -5.16 20.12 0.54
CA GLY A 67 -3.87 20.36 1.19
C GLY A 67 -3.43 21.83 1.10
N ASP A 68 -2.33 22.16 1.75
CA ASP A 68 -1.81 23.53 1.74
C ASP A 68 -1.04 23.80 0.45
N PRO A 69 -1.38 24.85 -0.31
CA PRO A 69 -0.69 25.18 -1.55
C PRO A 69 0.76 25.58 -1.31
N HIS A 70 1.61 25.33 -2.31
CA HIS A 70 3.01 25.72 -2.25
C HIS A 70 3.13 27.24 -2.07
N PRO A 71 3.97 27.73 -1.14
CA PRO A 71 4.02 29.16 -0.78
C PRO A 71 4.33 30.07 -1.97
N ASP A 72 5.22 29.64 -2.87
CA ASP A 72 5.66 30.47 -4.00
C ASP A 72 4.78 30.37 -5.26
N THR A 73 4.16 29.21 -5.51
CA THR A 73 3.44 28.96 -6.77
C THR A 73 1.92 28.96 -6.60
N GLY A 74 1.43 28.85 -5.36
CA GLY A 74 0.01 28.67 -5.06
C GLY A 74 -0.57 27.33 -5.53
N ILE A 75 0.23 26.46 -6.14
CA ILE A 75 -0.22 25.19 -6.68
C ILE A 75 -0.36 24.21 -5.51
N PRO A 76 -1.53 23.56 -5.34
CA PRO A 76 -1.71 22.55 -4.30
C PRO A 76 -0.87 21.31 -4.60
N PRO A 77 -0.38 20.62 -3.57
CA PRO A 77 0.48 19.45 -3.73
C PRO A 77 -0.29 18.33 -4.44
N SER A 78 0.45 17.37 -4.98
CA SER A 78 -0.17 16.11 -5.43
C SER A 78 -0.56 15.26 -4.21
N PHE A 79 -1.66 14.52 -4.30
CA PHE A 79 -2.05 13.53 -3.29
C PHE A 79 -0.90 12.58 -2.98
N ALA A 80 -0.34 11.94 -4.00
CA ALA A 80 0.76 11.00 -3.85
C ALA A 80 1.78 11.17 -4.97
N THR A 81 3.06 11.26 -4.61
CA THR A 81 4.17 11.15 -5.55
C THR A 81 5.06 9.99 -5.16
N ILE A 82 5.45 9.20 -6.15
CA ILE A 82 6.36 8.08 -6.02
C ILE A 82 7.49 8.32 -7.00
N LYS A 83 8.67 8.56 -6.45
CA LYS A 83 9.90 8.77 -7.19
C LYS A 83 10.86 7.63 -6.90
N SER A 84 11.39 7.02 -7.95
CA SER A 84 12.36 5.93 -7.87
C SER A 84 13.63 6.35 -8.61
N GLU A 85 14.73 6.46 -7.87
CA GLU A 85 16.04 6.78 -8.42
C GLU A 85 16.97 5.56 -8.31
N MET A 86 17.63 5.24 -9.42
CA MET A 86 18.71 4.25 -9.45
C MET A 86 19.95 4.93 -10.00
N ILE A 87 20.97 5.05 -9.15
CA ILE A 87 22.28 5.60 -9.49
C ILE A 87 23.28 4.45 -9.50
N LEU A 88 24.10 4.33 -10.55
CA LEU A 88 25.12 3.28 -10.62
C LEU A 88 26.02 3.32 -9.37
N GLY A 89 26.19 2.17 -8.72
CA GLY A 89 27.01 2.04 -7.50
C GLY A 89 26.31 2.42 -6.19
N LYS A 90 25.03 2.83 -6.23
CA LYS A 90 24.21 3.05 -5.03
C LYS A 90 22.98 2.15 -5.03
N ASN A 91 22.39 1.98 -3.84
CA ASN A 91 21.11 1.30 -3.71
C ASN A 91 20.00 2.11 -4.39
N ARG A 92 18.96 1.41 -4.84
CA ARG A 92 17.77 2.05 -5.39
C ARG A 92 17.06 2.82 -4.29
N GLN A 93 16.71 4.07 -4.57
CA GLN A 93 16.06 4.96 -3.62
C GLN A 93 14.62 5.20 -4.06
N PHE A 94 13.69 5.04 -3.13
CA PHE A 94 12.28 5.38 -3.30
C PHE A 94 11.94 6.58 -2.42
N PHE A 95 11.25 7.56 -3.00
CA PHE A 95 10.67 8.67 -2.27
C PHE A 95 9.16 8.60 -2.49
N ILE A 96 8.43 8.43 -1.39
CA ILE A 96 6.97 8.39 -1.36
C ILE A 96 6.51 9.60 -0.57
N GLU A 97 5.83 10.52 -1.23
CA GLU A 97 5.29 11.73 -0.60
C GLU A 97 3.77 11.76 -0.76
N MET A 98 3.05 11.70 0.36
CA MET A 98 1.62 11.91 0.42
C MET A 98 1.31 13.35 0.85
N GLY A 99 1.20 14.24 -0.13
CA GLY A 99 1.15 15.69 0.07
C GLY A 99 -0.21 16.24 0.51
N ARG A 100 -1.29 15.44 0.42
CA ARG A 100 -2.65 15.87 0.76
C ARG A 100 -3.21 15.17 1.99
N PRO A 101 -3.97 15.89 2.84
CA PRO A 101 -4.77 15.27 3.88
C PRO A 101 -5.71 14.21 3.29
N THR A 102 -5.66 13.00 3.84
CA THR A 102 -6.44 11.85 3.35
C THR A 102 -7.33 11.33 4.46
N LYS A 103 -8.61 11.14 4.19
CA LYS A 103 -9.56 10.53 5.12
C LYS A 103 -10.00 9.17 4.61
N VAL A 104 -9.84 8.16 5.46
CA VAL A 104 -10.31 6.79 5.22
C VAL A 104 -11.49 6.52 6.13
N HIS A 105 -12.60 6.13 5.51
CA HIS A 105 -13.87 5.86 6.18
C HIS A 105 -14.06 4.37 6.37
N PHE A 106 -14.19 3.95 7.61
CA PHE A 106 -14.50 2.60 8.04
C PHE A 106 -15.87 2.54 8.70
N SER A 107 -16.57 1.45 8.43
CA SER A 107 -17.73 0.99 9.18
C SER A 107 -17.86 -0.50 8.95
N LEU A 108 -18.62 -1.20 9.78
CA LEU A 108 -18.83 -2.64 9.58
C LEU A 108 -19.40 -2.94 8.20
N SER A 109 -20.36 -2.13 7.74
CA SER A 109 -20.93 -2.22 6.39
C SER A 109 -19.88 -2.04 5.28
N ARG A 110 -19.01 -1.02 5.37
CA ARG A 110 -17.93 -0.80 4.38
C ARG A 110 -16.91 -1.92 4.37
N LEU A 111 -16.55 -2.47 5.53
CA LEU A 111 -15.61 -3.59 5.62
C LEU A 111 -16.21 -4.88 5.05
N ASN A 112 -17.48 -5.15 5.32
CA ASN A 112 -18.18 -6.29 4.73
C ASN A 112 -18.29 -6.16 3.21
N GLN A 113 -18.53 -4.95 2.68
CA GLN A 113 -18.47 -4.68 1.24
C GLN A 113 -17.09 -5.02 0.67
N LEU A 114 -16.02 -4.52 1.28
CA LEU A 114 -14.64 -4.80 0.84
C LEU A 114 -14.32 -6.30 0.90
N TYR A 115 -14.81 -7.00 1.92
CA TYR A 115 -14.66 -8.45 2.05
C TYR A 115 -15.40 -9.21 0.93
N ASN A 116 -16.64 -8.83 0.61
CA ASN A 116 -17.40 -9.43 -0.48
C ASN A 116 -16.72 -9.22 -1.83
N ILE A 117 -16.20 -8.01 -2.06
CA ILE A 117 -15.47 -7.65 -3.29
C ILE A 117 -14.20 -8.46 -3.41
N ARG A 118 -13.43 -8.56 -2.32
CA ARG A 118 -12.24 -9.41 -2.26
C ARG A 118 -12.58 -10.84 -2.68
N ASN A 119 -13.65 -11.42 -2.13
CA ASN A 119 -14.01 -12.81 -2.44
C ASN A 119 -14.43 -12.99 -3.91
N LYS A 120 -15.18 -12.02 -4.47
CA LYS A 120 -15.53 -12.03 -5.90
C LYS A 120 -14.29 -11.89 -6.80
N VAL A 121 -13.40 -10.96 -6.49
CA VAL A 121 -12.14 -10.78 -7.22
C VAL A 121 -11.31 -12.06 -7.15
N LEU A 122 -11.17 -12.67 -5.97
CA LEU A 122 -10.47 -13.95 -5.81
C LEU A 122 -11.12 -15.07 -6.63
N SER A 123 -12.45 -15.14 -6.68
CA SER A 123 -13.16 -16.14 -7.51
C SER A 123 -12.92 -15.97 -9.01
N CYS A 124 -12.54 -14.78 -9.49
CA CYS A 124 -12.14 -14.59 -10.89
C CYS A 124 -10.75 -15.14 -11.21
N PHE A 125 -9.92 -15.40 -10.19
CA PHE A 125 -8.55 -15.92 -10.35
C PHE A 125 -8.43 -17.40 -9.97
N ILE A 126 -9.45 -17.96 -9.31
CA ILE A 126 -9.57 -19.40 -9.09
C ILE A 126 -10.29 -19.95 -10.32
N ASP A 127 -9.54 -20.30 -11.37
CA ASP A 127 -10.06 -21.16 -12.42
C ASP A 127 -10.43 -22.50 -11.78
N ASP A 128 -11.63 -23.00 -12.07
CA ASP A 128 -11.96 -24.41 -11.88
C ASP A 128 -10.86 -25.21 -12.61
N ASP A 129 -10.11 -26.01 -11.84
CA ASP A 129 -9.24 -27.05 -12.37
C ASP A 129 -10.10 -27.90 -13.29
N VAL A 130 -10.05 -27.59 -14.60
CA VAL A 130 -10.61 -28.43 -15.64
C VAL A 130 -9.90 -29.75 -15.47
N GLN A 131 -10.61 -30.71 -14.90
CA GLN A 131 -10.20 -32.09 -14.79
C GLN A 131 -9.81 -32.58 -16.18
N VAL A 132 -8.52 -32.51 -16.48
CA VAL A 132 -7.93 -33.27 -17.59
C VAL A 132 -8.07 -34.74 -17.17
N PRO A 133 -8.71 -35.59 -17.98
CA PRO A 133 -8.82 -37.00 -17.64
C PRO A 133 -7.42 -37.57 -17.56
N THR A 134 -7.02 -38.01 -16.36
CA THR A 134 -5.78 -38.75 -16.16
C THR A 134 -5.95 -40.11 -16.82
N GLU A 135 -5.46 -40.26 -18.04
CA GLU A 135 -5.16 -41.58 -18.58
C GLU A 135 -4.02 -42.19 -17.75
N LYS A 136 -4.38 -43.27 -17.06
CA LYS A 136 -3.44 -44.19 -16.43
C LYS A 136 -2.43 -44.66 -17.48
N ASN A 137 -1.14 -44.56 -17.17
CA ASN A 137 -0.15 -45.54 -17.62
C ASN A 137 0.96 -45.64 -16.56
N GLU A 138 0.96 -46.77 -15.86
CA GLU A 138 2.09 -47.25 -15.09
C GLU A 138 3.12 -47.84 -16.07
N THR A 139 4.41 -47.49 -15.92
CA THR A 139 5.52 -48.40 -15.58
C THR A 139 6.89 -47.92 -16.10
N THR A 140 7.88 -48.12 -15.21
CA THR A 140 9.31 -48.44 -15.43
C THR A 140 10.36 -47.36 -15.73
N ASP A 141 11.29 -47.29 -14.76
CA ASP A 141 12.75 -47.23 -14.86
C ASP A 141 13.54 -45.91 -14.89
N MET A 142 14.35 -45.80 -13.81
CA MET A 142 15.73 -45.31 -13.69
C MET A 142 16.19 -44.12 -14.55
N ASP A 143 16.41 -42.97 -13.91
CA ASP A 143 17.78 -42.58 -13.53
C ASP A 143 17.77 -41.31 -12.64
N SER A 144 18.29 -41.47 -11.43
CA SER A 144 18.49 -40.39 -10.47
C SER A 144 19.74 -39.58 -10.84
N GLN A 145 19.58 -38.53 -11.64
CA GLN A 145 20.60 -37.49 -11.77
C GLN A 145 20.29 -36.33 -10.81
N ASN A 146 21.12 -36.24 -9.77
CA ASN A 146 21.21 -35.12 -8.85
C ASN A 146 21.47 -33.80 -9.61
N ILE A 147 20.40 -33.08 -9.95
CA ILE A 147 20.50 -31.66 -10.30
C ILE A 147 20.52 -30.89 -8.98
N ALA A 148 21.72 -30.73 -8.41
CA ALA A 148 21.94 -29.77 -7.34
C ALA A 148 21.62 -28.36 -7.89
N VAL A 149 20.41 -27.87 -7.61
CA VAL A 149 20.03 -26.48 -7.86
C VAL A 149 20.97 -25.62 -7.01
N PRO A 150 21.84 -24.79 -7.60
CA PRO A 150 22.67 -23.89 -6.81
C PRO A 150 21.72 -22.88 -6.19
N THR A 151 21.44 -23.03 -4.90
CA THR A 151 20.78 -22.03 -4.08
C THR A 151 21.74 -20.85 -3.95
N LYS A 152 21.85 -20.05 -5.01
CA LYS A 152 22.45 -18.73 -4.94
C LYS A 152 21.60 -17.97 -3.92
N SER A 153 22.14 -17.79 -2.72
CA SER A 153 21.58 -16.88 -1.73
C SER A 153 21.42 -15.52 -2.41
N ARG A 154 20.17 -15.18 -2.75
CA ARG A 154 19.85 -13.83 -3.23
C ARG A 154 20.23 -12.91 -2.09
N LYS A 155 21.36 -12.20 -2.22
CA LYS A 155 21.69 -11.09 -1.31
C LYS A 155 20.47 -10.17 -1.30
N PHE A 156 19.80 -10.11 -0.14
CA PHE A 156 18.60 -9.32 0.03
C PHE A 156 19.02 -7.85 0.05
N SER A 157 18.87 -7.17 -1.08
CA SER A 157 19.14 -5.73 -1.17
C SER A 157 17.84 -5.01 -0.81
N VAL A 158 17.74 -4.53 0.42
CA VAL A 158 16.63 -3.65 0.82
C VAL A 158 16.89 -2.28 0.19
N PRO A 159 15.94 -1.73 -0.59
CA PRO A 159 16.12 -0.40 -1.16
C PRO A 159 16.00 0.68 -0.08
N ASP A 160 16.62 1.84 -0.32
CA ASP A 160 16.41 2.99 0.55
C ASP A 160 15.01 3.55 0.29
N LEU A 161 14.29 3.88 1.35
CA LEU A 161 12.93 4.41 1.28
C LEU A 161 12.84 5.69 2.11
N HIS A 162 12.29 6.73 1.52
CA HIS A 162 11.90 7.97 2.18
C HIS A 162 10.39 8.09 2.10
N LEU A 163 9.74 8.24 3.25
CA LEU A 163 8.30 8.38 3.37
C LEU A 163 8.00 9.72 4.04
N ASN A 164 7.11 10.49 3.44
CA ASN A 164 6.54 11.69 4.04
C ASN A 164 5.03 11.67 3.80
N THR A 165 4.25 11.90 4.84
CA THR A 165 2.81 12.11 4.74
C THR A 165 2.43 13.40 5.45
N ARG A 166 1.45 14.12 4.89
CA ARG A 166 0.67 15.11 5.66
C ARG A 166 -0.30 14.36 6.58
N GLN A 167 -1.55 14.82 6.63
CA GLN A 167 -2.53 14.27 7.54
C GLN A 167 -3.17 12.98 7.00
N VAL A 168 -3.28 11.96 7.86
CA VAL A 168 -4.08 10.77 7.61
C VAL A 168 -5.12 10.66 8.71
N VAL A 169 -6.40 10.63 8.32
CA VAL A 169 -7.54 10.52 9.24
C VAL A 169 -8.25 9.20 8.98
N LEU A 170 -8.40 8.38 10.01
CA LEU A 170 -9.22 7.17 9.98
C LEU A 170 -10.50 7.46 10.77
N SER A 171 -11.65 7.27 10.14
CA SER A 171 -12.96 7.45 10.75
C SER A 171 -13.66 6.10 10.83
N LEU A 172 -13.87 5.57 12.04
CA LEU A 172 -14.63 4.36 12.28
C LEU A 172 -16.03 4.73 12.78
N LYS A 173 -17.02 4.58 11.91
CA LYS A 173 -18.43 4.84 12.24
C LYS A 173 -19.16 3.54 12.57
N THR A 174 -19.91 3.56 13.67
CA THR A 174 -20.79 2.47 14.11
C THR A 174 -22.23 2.70 13.62
N ASP A 175 -23.02 1.64 13.59
CA ASP A 175 -24.43 1.71 13.15
C ASP A 175 -25.32 2.52 14.10
N THR A 176 -24.91 2.65 15.38
CA THR A 176 -25.58 3.51 16.38
C THR A 176 -25.29 5.00 16.17
N GLY A 177 -24.43 5.35 15.21
CA GLY A 177 -24.06 6.73 14.90
C GLY A 177 -22.85 7.26 15.66
N ALA A 178 -22.28 6.49 16.60
CA ALA A 178 -21.02 6.85 17.23
C ALA A 178 -19.85 6.70 16.25
N GLU A 179 -18.88 7.61 16.31
CA GLU A 179 -17.72 7.65 15.42
C GLU A 179 -16.43 7.76 16.22
N ILE A 180 -15.43 6.92 15.94
CA ILE A 180 -14.08 7.07 16.47
C ILE A 180 -13.22 7.65 15.36
N ILE A 181 -12.55 8.75 15.62
CA ILE A 181 -11.64 9.41 14.69
C ILE A 181 -10.22 9.28 15.22
N THR A 182 -9.37 8.64 14.43
CA THR A 182 -7.93 8.56 14.66
C THR A 182 -7.25 9.45 13.64
N SER A 183 -6.52 10.46 14.09
CA SER A 183 -5.86 11.44 13.23
C SER A 183 -4.35 11.42 13.45
N LEU A 184 -3.61 11.28 12.36
CA LEU A 184 -2.16 11.37 12.28
C LEU A 184 -1.80 12.63 11.50
N ALA A 185 -1.13 13.60 12.11
CA ALA A 185 -0.85 14.89 11.48
C ALA A 185 0.23 14.83 10.40
N SER A 186 1.30 14.08 10.66
CA SER A 186 2.34 13.76 9.70
C SER A 186 3.05 12.46 10.09
N LEU A 187 3.60 11.78 9.09
CA LEU A 187 4.47 10.61 9.27
C LEU A 187 5.69 10.82 8.38
N ASN A 188 6.84 10.99 9.00
CA ASN A 188 8.11 11.15 8.31
C ASN A 188 9.00 9.98 8.64
N GLY A 189 9.55 9.30 7.63
CA GLY A 189 10.41 8.17 7.87
C GLY A 189 11.47 7.99 6.80
N ASN A 190 12.59 7.43 7.21
CA ASN A 190 13.61 6.94 6.30
C ASN A 190 13.99 5.50 6.64
N LEU A 191 14.30 4.73 5.62
CA LEU A 191 14.90 3.42 5.70
C LEU A 191 16.11 3.47 4.81
N SER A 192 17.28 3.16 5.36
CA SER A 192 18.53 3.20 4.63
C SER A 192 19.33 1.95 4.89
N THR A 193 19.94 1.43 3.84
CA THR A 193 20.95 0.38 3.93
C THR A 193 22.30 1.05 3.79
N LEU A 194 23.11 1.04 4.86
CA LEU A 194 24.45 1.61 4.77
C LEU A 194 25.29 0.80 3.76
N LEU A 195 26.42 1.37 3.32
CA LEU A 195 27.35 0.82 2.33
C LEU A 195 27.80 -0.65 2.57
N ARG A 196 27.53 -1.22 3.75
CA ARG A 196 27.54 -2.66 4.01
C ARG A 196 26.10 -3.17 4.15
N LEU A 197 25.75 -4.13 3.28
CA LEU A 197 24.44 -4.82 3.21
C LEU A 197 23.98 -5.44 4.54
N ASP A 198 24.84 -5.52 5.54
CA ASP A 198 24.61 -6.15 6.83
C ASP A 198 23.83 -5.25 7.82
N ARG A 199 23.67 -3.95 7.51
CA ARG A 199 23.04 -2.96 8.39
C ARG A 199 21.86 -2.27 7.74
N ILE A 200 20.71 -2.33 8.41
CA ILE A 200 19.50 -1.58 8.06
C ILE A 200 19.26 -0.56 9.16
N TYR A 201 19.15 0.71 8.79
CA TYR A 201 18.80 1.79 9.70
C TYR A 201 17.45 2.39 9.29
N SER A 202 16.56 2.55 10.25
CA SER A 202 15.23 3.12 10.06
C SER A 202 14.98 4.21 11.09
N ASN A 203 14.38 5.31 10.65
CA ASN A 203 13.84 6.35 11.51
C ASN A 203 12.39 6.61 11.10
N LEU A 204 11.50 6.77 12.07
CA LEU A 204 10.09 7.06 11.84
C LEU A 204 9.59 8.03 12.92
N SER A 205 9.29 9.26 12.52
CA SER A 205 8.75 10.30 13.38
C SER A 205 7.28 10.58 13.08
N ILE A 206 6.50 10.71 14.14
CA ILE A 206 5.08 11.08 14.17
C ILE A 206 4.97 12.43 14.88
N ASP A 207 4.50 13.45 14.17
CA ASP A 207 4.39 14.79 14.76
C ASP A 207 3.21 14.90 15.71
N SER A 208 2.08 14.26 15.41
CA SER A 208 0.92 14.26 16.30
C SER A 208 -0.03 13.12 15.94
N PHE A 209 -0.42 12.35 16.94
CA PHE A 209 -1.41 11.30 16.87
C PHE A 209 -2.50 11.56 17.91
N ILE A 210 -3.75 11.65 17.44
CA ILE A 210 -4.92 11.99 18.26
C ILE A 210 -5.98 10.92 18.05
N VAL A 211 -6.64 10.52 19.12
CA VAL A 211 -7.85 9.69 19.06
C VAL A 211 -9.00 10.45 19.72
N SER A 212 -10.08 10.64 18.99
CA SER A 212 -11.31 11.25 19.50
C SER A 212 -12.51 10.36 19.20
N ALA A 213 -13.58 10.55 19.96
CA ALA A 213 -14.87 9.92 19.72
C ALA A 213 -15.95 10.99 19.59
N ILE A 214 -16.87 10.78 18.66
CA ILE A 214 -18.07 11.57 18.47
C ILE A 214 -19.24 10.71 18.94
N LEU A 215 -19.95 11.21 19.95
CA LEU A 215 -21.18 10.60 20.47
C LEU A 215 -22.25 11.67 20.55
N ASN A 216 -23.39 11.45 19.89
CA ASN A 216 -24.52 12.38 19.85
C ASN A 216 -24.14 13.81 19.44
N GLY A 217 -23.20 13.94 18.49
CA GLY A 217 -22.70 15.24 18.00
C GLY A 217 -21.63 15.89 18.88
N ASN A 218 -21.37 15.36 20.08
CA ASN A 218 -20.31 15.86 20.95
C ASN A 218 -19.00 15.13 20.68
N ILE A 219 -17.93 15.91 20.50
CA ILE A 219 -16.58 15.38 20.30
C ILE A 219 -15.87 15.32 21.65
N LYS A 220 -15.36 14.14 22.00
CA LYS A 220 -14.51 13.92 23.18
C LYS A 220 -13.16 13.37 22.75
N VAL A 221 -12.08 14.02 23.15
CA VAL A 221 -10.73 13.52 22.94
C VAL A 221 -10.49 12.37 23.93
N LEU A 222 -10.12 11.20 23.39
CA LEU A 222 -9.80 10.00 24.17
C LEU A 222 -8.30 9.89 24.42
N LEU A 223 -7.50 10.26 23.42
CA LEU A 223 -6.05 10.34 23.50
C LEU A 223 -5.62 11.74 23.05
N ASN A 224 -4.97 12.45 23.97
CA ASN A 224 -4.35 13.74 23.68
C ASN A 224 -3.23 13.59 22.63
N PRO A 225 -2.90 14.65 21.89
CA PRO A 225 -1.84 14.63 20.89
C PRO A 225 -0.57 13.98 21.43
N TRP A 226 -0.19 12.86 20.82
CA TRP A 226 1.05 12.17 21.13
C TRP A 226 2.02 12.28 19.96
N CYS A 227 3.24 12.67 20.27
CA CYS A 227 4.35 12.73 19.32
C CYS A 227 5.32 11.60 19.66
N CYS A 228 5.87 10.93 18.65
CA CYS A 228 6.83 9.86 18.87
C CYS A 228 7.88 9.83 17.78
N ASN A 229 9.10 9.42 18.13
CA ASN A 229 10.16 9.16 17.17
C ASN A 229 10.77 7.80 17.43
N PHE A 230 10.74 6.92 16.44
CA PHE A 230 11.23 5.56 16.50
C PHE A 230 12.49 5.44 15.64
N VAL A 231 13.61 5.13 16.29
CA VAL A 231 14.87 4.82 15.62
C VAL A 231 15.17 3.34 15.81
N CYS A 232 15.41 2.62 14.72
CA CYS A 232 15.72 1.20 14.75
C CYS A 232 16.93 0.89 13.87
N GLY A 233 17.87 0.12 14.41
CA GLY A 233 19.04 -0.38 13.68
C GLY A 233 19.09 -1.90 13.76
N PHE A 234 19.05 -2.56 12.61
CA PHE A 234 19.24 -4.00 12.50
C PHE A 234 20.63 -4.30 11.95
N LEU A 235 21.33 -5.22 12.59
CA LEU A 235 22.58 -5.81 12.12
C LEU A 235 22.35 -7.31 11.99
N TYR A 236 22.58 -7.88 10.81
CA TYR A 236 22.66 -9.33 10.65
C TYR A 236 24.09 -9.76 10.37
N VAL A 237 24.49 -10.90 10.93
CA VAL A 237 25.82 -11.49 10.72
C VAL A 237 25.61 -12.89 10.17
N THR A 238 26.14 -13.16 8.98
CA THR A 238 26.20 -14.52 8.42
C THR A 238 27.48 -15.19 8.89
N PHE A 239 27.36 -16.26 9.67
CA PHE A 239 28.48 -17.13 9.99
C PHE A 239 28.70 -18.10 8.83
N ALA A 240 29.86 -18.02 8.18
CA ALA A 240 30.29 -19.07 7.26
C ALA A 240 30.71 -20.28 8.09
N HIS A 241 30.01 -21.40 7.95
CA HIS A 241 30.48 -22.67 8.48
C HIS A 241 31.73 -23.05 7.67
N SER A 242 32.91 -22.89 8.28
CA SER A 242 34.14 -23.43 7.73
C SER A 242 34.14 -24.94 7.97
N ASP A 243 33.76 -25.70 6.96
CA ASP A 243 34.01 -27.14 6.93
C ASP A 243 35.52 -27.37 6.87
N GLN A 244 36.14 -27.52 8.03
CA GLN A 244 37.46 -28.13 8.16
C GLN A 244 37.29 -29.64 8.06
N ASN A 245 37.20 -30.18 6.84
CA ASN A 245 37.57 -31.57 6.60
C ASN A 245 39.05 -31.61 6.24
N GLY A 246 39.88 -31.60 7.28
CA GLY A 246 41.27 -32.00 7.22
C GLY A 246 41.44 -33.32 7.97
N SER A 247 41.51 -34.42 7.22
CA SER A 247 42.38 -35.60 7.44
C SER A 247 42.09 -36.64 6.38
#